data_AF-A0A930WHZ0-F1
#
_entry.id   AF-A0A930WHZ0-F1
#
_cell.length_a   1.000
_cell.length_b   1.000
_cell.length_c   1.000
_cell.angle_alpha   90.00
_cell.angle_beta   90.00
_cell.angle_gamma   90.00
#
_symmetry.space_group_name_H-M   'P 1'
#
loop_
_entity.id
_entity.type
_entity.pdbx_description
1 polymer ?
#
loop_
_entity_poly.entity_id
_entity_poly.type
_entity_poly.pdbx_seq_one_letter_code
_entity_poly.pdbx_strand_id
1 'polypeptide(L)'
;LINEAQLIHVCDMLSKAKRVYIYGQGSSGLAALEMKFRFMRLGMICEAITDLHTMLMNRVLVDEDCLVIGITVSANESVVNAVNIAKLQGAKTVLITSKKSEELQQDCDELVLIAMKNALEQGTTITPQFPVLVIVDILYSYYKEIDKERKRSIFSNTLHAIQPE
;
A
#
# COMPACT_ATOMS: atom_id res chain seq x y z
N LEU A 1 -16.40 8.40 3.92
CA LEU A 1 -15.57 7.17 3.93
C LEU A 1 -14.24 7.44 3.24
N ILE A 2 -14.24 7.99 2.02
CA ILE A 2 -13.02 8.47 1.38
C ILE A 2 -12.78 9.93 1.79
N ASN A 3 -11.64 10.20 2.43
CA ASN A 3 -11.17 11.54 2.75
C ASN A 3 -10.10 11.94 1.72
N GLU A 4 -10.46 12.82 0.79
CA GLU A 4 -9.57 13.25 -0.29
C GLU A 4 -8.26 13.87 0.24
N ALA A 5 -8.33 14.70 1.29
CA ALA A 5 -7.13 15.30 1.88
C ALA A 5 -6.18 14.24 2.46
N GLN A 6 -6.73 13.18 3.05
CA GLN A 6 -5.94 12.04 3.53
C GLN A 6 -5.26 11.30 2.39
N LEU A 7 -5.97 11.03 1.29
CA LEU A 7 -5.39 10.34 0.13
C LEU A 7 -4.28 11.17 -0.53
N ILE A 8 -4.45 12.49 -0.62
CA ILE A 8 -3.41 13.41 -1.09
C ILE A 8 -2.18 13.35 -0.17
N HIS A 9 -2.39 13.31 1.16
CA HIS A 9 -1.29 13.16 2.11
C HIS A 9 -0.54 11.83 1.94
N VAL A 10 -1.25 10.72 1.76
CA VAL A 10 -0.63 9.41 1.45
C VAL A 10 0.16 9.45 0.14
N CYS A 11 -0.33 10.14 -0.90
CA CYS A 11 0.41 10.32 -2.15
C CYS A 11 1.68 11.18 -2.01
N ASP A 12 1.67 12.15 -1.09
CA ASP A 12 2.86 12.94 -0.72
C ASP A 12 3.89 12.06 0.01
N MET A 13 3.46 11.21 0.96
CA MET A 13 4.32 10.20 1.60
C MET A 13 4.95 9.27 0.56
N LEU A 14 4.15 8.76 -0.39
CA LEU A 14 4.61 7.91 -1.49
C LEU A 14 5.65 8.59 -2.38
N SER A 15 5.53 9.90 -2.61
CA SER A 15 6.43 10.66 -3.48
C SER A 15 7.76 11.02 -2.80
N LYS A 16 7.77 11.10 -1.46
CA LYS A 16 8.96 11.41 -0.66
C LYS A 16 9.77 10.17 -0.30
N ALA A 17 9.15 9.00 -0.21
CA ALA A 17 9.83 7.75 0.13
C ALA A 17 10.81 7.31 -0.95
N LYS A 18 12.02 6.90 -0.55
CA LYS A 18 13.01 6.31 -1.48
C LYS A 18 12.68 4.86 -1.79
N ARG A 19 12.10 4.13 -0.82
CA ARG A 19 11.70 2.73 -0.93
C ARG A 19 10.31 2.54 -0.35
N VAL A 20 9.45 1.79 -1.04
CA VAL A 20 8.11 1.47 -0.57
C VAL A 20 7.95 -0.03 -0.40
N TYR A 21 7.55 -0.48 0.79
CA TYR A 21 7.23 -1.88 1.06
C TYR A 21 5.73 -2.03 1.28
N ILE A 22 5.10 -2.95 0.55
CA ILE A 22 3.65 -3.16 0.59
C ILE A 22 3.40 -4.55 1.17
N TYR A 23 2.89 -4.60 2.40
CA TYR A 23 2.61 -5.83 3.13
C TYR A 23 1.17 -6.25 2.94
N GLY A 24 0.91 -7.52 2.67
CA GLY A 24 -0.45 -8.06 2.69
C GLY A 24 -0.46 -9.57 2.53
N GLN A 25 -1.41 -10.27 3.15
CA GLN A 25 -1.53 -11.72 3.05
C GLN A 25 -2.82 -12.12 2.32
N GLY A 26 -2.82 -13.29 1.67
CA GLY A 26 -3.97 -13.80 0.92
C GLY A 26 -4.44 -12.81 -0.15
N SER A 27 -5.74 -12.52 -0.21
CA SER A 27 -6.31 -11.56 -1.17
C SER A 27 -5.75 -10.13 -0.98
N SER A 28 -5.35 -9.75 0.23
CA SER A 28 -4.68 -8.46 0.47
C SER A 28 -3.27 -8.45 -0.12
N GLY A 29 -2.59 -9.60 -0.15
CA GLY A 29 -1.31 -9.78 -0.83
C GLY A 29 -1.42 -9.67 -2.35
N LEU A 30 -2.50 -10.17 -2.94
CA LEU A 30 -2.78 -9.96 -4.37
C LEU A 30 -2.99 -8.48 -4.70
N ALA A 31 -3.70 -7.74 -3.85
CA ALA A 31 -3.84 -6.30 -4.00
C ALA A 31 -2.50 -5.56 -3.81
N ALA A 32 -1.63 -6.04 -2.92
CA ALA A 32 -0.27 -5.50 -2.75
C ALA A 32 0.58 -5.71 -4.02
N LEU A 33 0.52 -6.89 -4.64
CA LEU A 33 1.19 -7.19 -5.91
C LEU A 33 0.69 -6.29 -7.05
N GLU A 34 -0.62 -6.08 -7.15
CA GLU A 34 -1.21 -5.17 -8.13
C GLU A 34 -0.73 -3.72 -7.92
N MET A 35 -0.70 -3.26 -6.67
CA MET A 35 -0.17 -1.94 -6.33
C MET A 35 1.30 -1.82 -6.72
N LYS A 36 2.16 -2.79 -6.37
CA LYS A 36 3.56 -2.83 -6.81
C LYS A 36 3.65 -2.71 -8.33
N PHE A 37 2.96 -3.59 -9.06
CA PHE A 37 3.03 -3.66 -10.52
C PHE A 37 2.63 -2.34 -11.19
N ARG A 38 1.63 -1.64 -10.66
CA ARG A 38 1.20 -0.36 -11.23
C ARG A 38 2.14 0.78 -10.90
N PHE A 39 2.56 0.90 -9.65
CA PHE A 39 3.37 2.04 -9.22
C PHE A 39 4.82 1.93 -9.71
N MET A 40 5.37 0.73 -9.89
CA MET A 40 6.70 0.56 -10.50
C MET A 40 6.75 1.11 -11.94
N ARG A 41 5.64 1.06 -12.69
CA ARG A 41 5.53 1.66 -14.03
C ARG A 41 5.57 3.18 -14.02
N LEU A 42 5.38 3.80 -12.85
CA LEU A 42 5.56 5.24 -12.63
C LEU A 42 6.92 5.57 -12.00
N GLY A 43 7.83 4.59 -11.92
CA GLY A 43 9.19 4.78 -11.41
C GLY A 43 9.35 4.62 -9.90
N MET A 44 8.33 4.14 -9.21
CA MET A 44 8.43 3.87 -7.77
C MET A 44 9.29 2.63 -7.51
N ILE A 45 10.30 2.77 -6.65
CA ILE A 45 11.04 1.63 -6.12
C ILE A 45 10.19 1.01 -5.02
N CYS A 46 9.54 -0.12 -5.34
CA CYS A 46 8.63 -0.78 -4.43
C CYS A 46 8.70 -2.31 -4.48
N GLU A 47 8.40 -2.94 -3.36
CA GLU A 47 8.32 -4.39 -3.23
C GLU A 47 7.05 -4.80 -2.47
N ALA A 48 6.37 -5.83 -2.96
CA ALA A 48 5.17 -6.38 -2.33
C ALA A 48 5.58 -7.65 -1.58
N ILE A 49 5.45 -7.63 -0.27
CA ILE A 49 5.82 -8.74 0.60
C ILE A 49 4.54 -9.42 1.06
N THR A 50 4.37 -10.68 0.66
CA THR A 50 3.12 -11.41 0.85
C THR A 50 3.17 -12.58 1.82
N ASP A 51 4.35 -12.85 2.39
CA ASP A 51 4.57 -13.90 3.37
C ASP A 51 5.16 -13.34 4.68
N LEU A 52 4.87 -14.02 5.79
CA LEU A 52 5.24 -13.56 7.13
C LEU A 52 6.76 -13.54 7.34
N HIS A 53 7.48 -14.56 6.87
CA HIS A 53 8.91 -14.67 7.12
C HIS A 53 9.66 -13.51 6.46
N THR A 54 9.29 -13.15 5.24
CA THR A 54 9.87 -12.00 4.55
C THR A 54 9.49 -10.68 5.21
N MET A 55 8.26 -10.51 5.74
CA MET A 55 7.92 -9.29 6.51
C MET A 55 8.80 -9.15 7.76
N LEU A 56 9.02 -10.25 8.48
CA LEU A 56 9.87 -10.27 9.68
C LEU A 56 11.34 -10.03 9.37
N MET A 57 11.84 -10.47 8.21
CA MET A 57 13.18 -10.14 7.74
C MET A 57 13.27 -8.70 7.26
N ASN A 58 12.26 -8.20 6.54
CA ASN A 58 12.26 -6.85 6.00
C ASN A 58 12.29 -5.78 7.10
N ARG A 59 11.74 -6.06 8.29
CA ARG A 59 11.73 -5.11 9.42
C ARG A 59 13.13 -4.58 9.82
N VAL A 60 14.20 -5.33 9.56
CA VAL A 60 15.58 -4.88 9.86
C VAL A 60 16.20 -4.02 8.75
N LEU A 61 15.55 -3.94 7.61
CA LEU A 61 15.98 -3.17 6.43
C LEU A 61 15.22 -1.83 6.29
N VAL A 62 14.17 -1.66 7.09
CA VAL A 62 13.31 -0.49 7.10
C VAL A 62 13.95 0.61 7.94
N ASP A 63 13.94 1.84 7.41
CA ASP A 63 14.53 3.04 8.01
C ASP A 63 13.72 4.29 7.63
N GLU A 64 14.19 5.48 8.00
CA GLU A 64 13.51 6.76 7.75
C GLU A 64 13.27 7.11 6.28
N ASP A 65 14.00 6.47 5.36
CA ASP A 65 13.85 6.66 3.92
C ASP A 65 12.73 5.77 3.32
N CYS A 66 12.12 4.90 4.15
CA CYS A 66 11.11 3.95 3.74
C CYS A 66 9.68 4.42 4.04
N LEU A 67 8.76 3.99 3.18
CA LEU A 67 7.32 3.95 3.46
C LEU A 67 6.86 2.50 3.49
N VAL A 68 6.15 2.11 4.55
CA VAL A 68 5.53 0.79 4.68
C VAL A 68 4.02 0.93 4.61
N ILE A 69 3.39 0.18 3.70
CA ILE A 69 1.94 0.11 3.53
C ILE A 69 1.46 -1.27 3.93
N GLY A 70 0.71 -1.38 5.01
CA GLY A 70 0.01 -2.61 5.37
C GLY A 70 -1.39 -2.65 4.77
N ILE A 71 -1.71 -3.70 4.03
CA ILE A 71 -3.04 -3.98 3.52
C ILE A 71 -3.62 -5.15 4.31
N THR A 72 -4.66 -4.88 5.09
CA THR A 72 -5.36 -5.92 5.84
C THR A 72 -6.82 -5.56 6.07
N VAL A 73 -7.71 -6.20 5.31
CA VAL A 73 -9.16 -5.96 5.46
C VAL A 73 -9.62 -6.26 6.88
N SER A 74 -9.27 -7.42 7.43
CA SER A 74 -9.75 -7.89 8.73
C SER A 74 -8.87 -7.52 9.93
N ALA A 75 -7.85 -6.66 9.75
CA ALA A 75 -6.84 -6.35 10.77
C ALA A 75 -6.07 -7.59 11.26
N ASN A 76 -5.54 -8.37 10.31
CA ASN A 76 -4.61 -9.47 10.58
C ASN A 76 -3.41 -8.97 11.41
N GLU A 77 -3.24 -9.56 12.59
CA GLU A 77 -2.25 -9.16 13.59
C GLU A 77 -0.81 -9.16 13.05
N SER A 78 -0.45 -10.11 12.19
CA SER A 78 0.90 -10.18 11.62
C SER A 78 1.21 -8.96 10.75
N VAL A 79 0.25 -8.50 9.95
CA VAL A 79 0.42 -7.31 9.10
C VAL A 79 0.41 -6.05 9.94
N VAL A 80 -0.52 -5.94 10.91
CA VAL A 80 -0.60 -4.79 11.83
C VAL A 80 0.70 -4.62 12.62
N ASN A 81 1.19 -5.71 13.22
CA ASN A 81 2.44 -5.71 13.97
C ASN A 81 3.65 -5.36 13.08
N ALA A 82 3.71 -5.87 11.86
CA ALA A 82 4.79 -5.53 10.92
C ALA A 82 4.80 -4.04 10.56
N VAL A 83 3.63 -3.41 10.43
CA VAL A 83 3.49 -1.96 10.22
C VAL A 83 3.94 -1.19 11.46
N ASN A 84 3.50 -1.58 12.65
CA ASN A 84 3.90 -0.92 13.90
C ASN A 84 5.43 -0.98 14.09
N ILE A 85 6.03 -2.15 13.89
CA ILE A 85 7.49 -2.30 13.97
C ILE A 85 8.20 -1.38 12.97
N ALA A 86 7.71 -1.27 11.73
CA ALA A 86 8.28 -0.36 10.74
C ALA A 86 8.23 1.10 11.21
N LYS A 87 7.13 1.53 11.82
CA LYS A 87 7.00 2.86 12.44
C LYS A 87 8.03 3.07 13.54
N LEU A 88 8.22 2.08 14.41
CA LEU A 88 9.21 2.13 15.50
C LEU A 88 10.66 2.16 14.98
N GLN A 89 10.92 1.64 13.77
CA GLN A 89 12.22 1.75 13.09
C GLN A 89 12.40 3.09 12.34
N GLY A 90 11.43 4.00 12.41
CA GLY A 90 11.51 5.34 11.83
C GLY A 90 10.90 5.50 10.45
N ALA A 91 10.41 4.43 9.82
CA ALA A 91 9.72 4.54 8.54
C ALA A 91 8.36 5.21 8.69
N LYS A 92 7.93 5.85 7.60
CA LYS A 92 6.54 6.29 7.48
C LYS A 92 5.63 5.10 7.21
N THR A 93 4.41 5.14 7.74
CA THR A 93 3.53 3.98 7.74
C THR A 93 2.08 4.32 7.40
N VAL A 94 1.48 3.48 6.54
CA VAL A 94 0.07 3.56 6.17
C VAL A 94 -0.58 2.20 6.40
N LEU A 95 -1.74 2.16 7.04
CA LEU A 95 -2.53 0.95 7.21
C LEU A 95 -3.87 1.09 6.47
N ILE A 96 -4.13 0.21 5.51
CA ILE A 96 -5.38 0.13 4.75
C ILE A 96 -6.23 -1.02 5.30
N THR A 97 -7.39 -0.72 5.87
CA THR A 97 -8.24 -1.73 6.57
C THR A 97 -9.72 -1.35 6.61
N SER A 98 -10.62 -2.31 6.85
CA SER A 98 -12.03 -2.02 7.15
C SER A 98 -12.27 -1.78 8.65
N LYS A 99 -11.27 -2.08 9.50
CA LYS A 99 -11.40 -1.99 10.95
C LYS A 99 -10.94 -0.63 11.46
N LYS A 100 -11.76 -0.01 12.31
CA LYS A 100 -11.41 1.21 13.03
C LYS A 100 -11.27 0.90 14.51
N SER A 101 -10.08 1.10 15.06
CA SER A 101 -9.83 1.14 16.51
C SER A 101 -8.83 2.25 16.84
N GLU A 102 -8.70 2.56 18.12
CA GLU A 102 -7.72 3.53 18.61
C GLU A 102 -6.30 2.97 18.56
N GLU A 103 -6.13 1.68 18.88
CA GLU A 103 -4.87 0.94 18.77
C GLU A 103 -4.30 0.99 17.34
N LEU A 104 -5.12 0.69 16.32
CA LEU A 104 -4.67 0.75 14.92
C LEU A 104 -4.23 2.16 14.49
N GLN A 105 -4.82 3.22 15.06
CA GLN A 105 -4.43 4.60 14.78
C GLN A 105 -3.09 4.95 15.45
N GLN A 106 -2.78 4.33 16.58
CA GLN A 106 -1.50 4.53 17.27
C GLN A 106 -0.37 3.74 16.58
N ASP A 107 -0.69 2.58 16.01
CA ASP A 107 0.26 1.66 15.37
C ASP A 107 0.75 2.09 13.97
N CYS A 108 0.13 3.08 13.35
CA CYS A 108 0.56 3.62 12.05
C CYS A 108 0.55 5.16 12.04
N ASP A 109 1.14 5.79 11.02
CA ASP A 109 1.03 7.25 10.84
C ASP A 109 -0.30 7.61 10.17
N GLU A 110 -0.78 6.79 9.23
CA GLU A 110 -2.02 7.02 8.49
C GLU A 110 -2.90 5.77 8.43
N LEU A 111 -4.10 5.84 9.02
CA LEU A 111 -5.12 4.80 8.94
C LEU A 111 -6.13 5.11 7.85
N VAL A 112 -6.08 4.39 6.74
CA VAL A 112 -6.99 4.53 5.60
C VAL A 112 -8.11 3.49 5.69
N LEU A 113 -9.35 3.95 5.88
CA LEU A 113 -10.51 3.08 6.04
C LEU A 113 -11.17 2.76 4.69
N ILE A 114 -11.32 1.46 4.41
CA ILE A 114 -12.11 0.98 3.27
C ILE A 114 -13.53 0.66 3.68
N ALA A 115 -14.47 0.95 2.80
CA ALA A 115 -15.86 0.58 2.98
C ALA A 115 -16.02 -0.94 2.84
N MET A 116 -16.50 -1.61 3.89
CA MET A 116 -16.85 -3.02 3.85
C MET A 116 -18.20 -3.23 4.53
N LYS A 117 -19.12 -3.95 3.88
CA LYS A 117 -20.37 -4.38 4.52
C LYS A 117 -20.10 -5.61 5.37
N ASN A 118 -20.75 -5.71 6.53
CA ASN A 118 -20.66 -6.88 7.41
C ASN A 118 -20.88 -8.19 6.61
N ALA A 119 -20.08 -9.22 6.90
CA ALA A 119 -20.02 -10.52 6.23
C ALA A 119 -19.31 -10.60 4.85
N LEU A 120 -18.90 -9.48 4.24
CA LEU A 120 -18.12 -9.52 2.99
C LEU A 120 -16.64 -9.85 3.17
N GLU A 121 -16.11 -9.74 4.40
CA GLU A 121 -14.71 -10.04 4.71
C GLU A 121 -14.33 -11.50 4.41
N GLN A 122 -15.32 -12.41 4.42
CA GLN A 122 -15.15 -13.82 4.09
C GLN A 122 -15.24 -14.12 2.58
N GLY A 123 -15.53 -13.11 1.74
CA GLY A 123 -15.58 -13.28 0.28
C GLY A 123 -16.80 -14.05 -0.24
N THR A 124 -17.88 -14.16 0.54
CA THR A 124 -19.07 -14.96 0.20
C THR A 124 -19.98 -14.34 -0.87
N THR A 125 -19.79 -13.06 -1.21
CA THR A 125 -20.59 -12.37 -2.24
C THR A 125 -19.74 -11.46 -3.10
N ILE A 126 -18.89 -10.63 -2.47
CA ILE A 126 -17.92 -9.77 -3.14
C ILE A 126 -16.55 -10.09 -2.54
N THR A 127 -15.53 -10.19 -3.39
CA THR A 127 -14.17 -10.42 -2.92
C THR A 127 -13.69 -9.27 -2.02
N PRO A 128 -13.06 -9.58 -0.86
CA PRO A 128 -12.59 -8.56 0.07
C PRO A 128 -11.49 -7.67 -0.53
N GLN A 129 -10.85 -8.08 -1.63
CA GLN A 129 -9.84 -7.28 -2.33
C GLN A 129 -10.44 -6.14 -3.15
N PHE A 130 -11.72 -6.20 -3.54
CA PHE A 130 -12.30 -5.21 -4.45
C PHE A 130 -12.25 -3.78 -3.88
N PRO A 131 -12.69 -3.51 -2.62
CA PRO A 131 -12.56 -2.17 -2.05
C PRO A 131 -11.11 -1.70 -1.90
N VAL A 132 -10.17 -2.62 -1.68
CA VAL A 132 -8.73 -2.31 -1.63
C VAL A 132 -8.25 -1.86 -3.01
N LEU A 133 -8.61 -2.59 -4.07
CA LEU A 133 -8.23 -2.25 -5.45
C LEU A 133 -8.79 -0.88 -5.86
N VAL A 134 -10.00 -0.52 -5.42
CA VAL A 134 -10.56 0.82 -5.61
C VAL A 134 -9.69 1.89 -4.95
N ILE A 135 -9.23 1.69 -3.71
CA ILE A 135 -8.29 2.63 -3.07
C ILE A 135 -6.96 2.71 -3.82
N VAL A 136 -6.42 1.56 -4.25
CA VAL A 136 -5.18 1.50 -5.05
C VAL A 136 -5.34 2.31 -6.34
N ASP A 137 -6.49 2.19 -7.02
CA ASP A 137 -6.82 2.97 -8.21
C ASP A 137 -6.85 4.48 -7.96
N ILE A 138 -7.46 4.89 -6.86
CA ILE A 138 -7.54 6.31 -6.49
C ILE A 138 -6.16 6.85 -6.13
N LEU A 139 -5.39 6.14 -5.30
CA LEU A 139 -4.01 6.52 -4.96
C LEU A 139 -3.15 6.58 -6.22
N TYR A 140 -3.31 5.63 -7.15
CA TYR A 140 -2.60 5.64 -8.42
C TYR A 140 -2.94 6.87 -9.25
N SER A 141 -4.22 7.23 -9.31
CA SER A 141 -4.69 8.42 -10.04
C SER A 141 -4.06 9.70 -9.50
N TYR A 142 -4.10 9.93 -8.18
CA TYR A 142 -3.48 11.10 -7.57
C TYR A 142 -1.96 11.07 -7.68
N TYR A 143 -1.33 9.93 -7.39
CA TYR A 143 0.12 9.78 -7.48
C TYR A 143 0.62 10.04 -8.91
N LYS A 144 -0.12 9.63 -9.94
CA LYS A 144 0.23 9.88 -11.34
C LYS A 144 0.27 11.37 -11.70
N GLU A 145 -0.55 12.20 -11.05
CA GLU A 145 -0.60 13.64 -11.31
C GLU A 145 0.54 14.42 -10.64
N ILE A 146 1.19 13.85 -9.61
CA ILE A 146 2.42 14.41 -9.03
C ILE A 146 3.59 14.17 -10.00
N ASP A 147 4.33 15.22 -10.39
CA ASP A 147 5.42 15.14 -11.37
C ASP A 147 5.01 14.47 -12.71
N LYS A 148 3.80 14.82 -13.18
CA LYS A 148 3.11 14.18 -14.30
C LYS A 148 3.98 13.88 -15.52
N GLU A 149 4.76 14.86 -16.00
CA GLU A 149 5.56 14.67 -17.21
C GLU A 149 6.71 13.66 -17.00
N ARG A 150 7.36 13.70 -15.83
CA ARG A 150 8.38 12.71 -15.47
C ARG A 150 7.78 11.31 -15.40
N LYS A 151 6.65 11.14 -14.71
CA LYS A 151 5.97 9.84 -14.58
C LYS A 151 5.44 9.32 -15.91
N ARG A 152 4.93 10.20 -16.79
CA ARG A 152 4.52 9.85 -18.16
C ARG A 152 5.69 9.32 -18.98
N SER A 153 6.86 9.96 -18.90
CA SER A 153 8.08 9.48 -19.57
C SER A 153 8.49 8.10 -19.08
N ILE A 154 8.55 7.88 -17.77
CA ILE A 154 8.89 6.57 -17.19
C ILE A 154 7.87 5.49 -17.59
N PHE A 155 6.57 5.81 -17.57
CA PHE A 155 5.52 4.90 -18.00
C PHE A 155 5.68 4.48 -19.47
N SER A 156 6.03 5.43 -20.34
CA SER A 156 6.32 5.13 -21.74
C SER A 156 7.55 4.22 -21.87
N ASN A 157 8.64 4.51 -21.14
CA ASN A 157 9.85 3.69 -21.18
C ASN A 157 9.61 2.26 -20.68
N THR A 158 8.87 2.10 -19.58
CA THR A 158 8.52 0.77 -19.04
C THR A 158 7.58 -0.01 -19.95
N LEU A 159 6.72 0.67 -20.72
CA LEU A 159 5.88 0.04 -21.73
C LEU A 159 6.69 -0.46 -22.93
N HIS A 160 7.66 0.32 -23.41
CA HIS A 160 8.54 -0.11 -24.50
C HIS A 160 9.44 -1.28 -24.09
N ALA A 161 9.91 -1.32 -22.83
CA ALA A 161 10.80 -2.36 -22.33
C ALA A 161 10.19 -3.80 -22.34
N ILE A 162 8.87 -3.93 -22.48
CA ILE A 162 8.18 -5.23 -22.56
C ILE A 162 7.71 -5.57 -23.98
N GLN A 163 7.96 -4.70 -24.96
CA GLN A 163 7.69 -5.02 -26.36
C GLN A 163 8.83 -5.90 -26.90
N PRO A 164 8.52 -7.00 -27.62
CA PRO A 164 9.54 -7.78 -28.29
C PRO A 164 10.24 -6.94 -29.37
N GLU A 165 11.55 -7.15 -29.52
CA GLU A 165 12.37 -6.55 -30.59
C GLU A 165 11.87 -6.89 -32.00
#